data_AF-A0AAX6HQM2-F1
#
_entry.id   AF-A0AAX6HQM2-F1
#
_cell.length_a   1.000
_cell.length_b   1.000
_cell.length_c   1.000
_cell.angle_alpha   90.00
_cell.angle_beta   90.00
_cell.angle_gamma   90.00
#
_symmetry.space_group_name_H-M   'P 1'
#
loop_
_entity.id
_entity.type
_entity.pdbx_description
1 polymer ?
#
loop_
_entity_poly.entity_id
_entity_poly.type
_entity_poly.pdbx_seq_one_letter_code
_entity_poly.pdbx_strand_id
1 'polypeptide(L)'
;MESALASATAIGDQRQKIEQYKLILSSVLSSPDIGQAKRFIDHMVSDDVPLVVSRQLLQMFAQELGRLEVDAQKEVAHYALTQIQPRVVSFEEQVLIIREKLAELYESEEQWSKAAQMLSGIDLDSGIRVLDDTYKLSKCVKIACLYLEDDDAINAEAFINKASFLLVNTSQHEVLNLQYKVCYARILDLKRKFLEAALRYYDISQMRNAKLEMRRLMRMLWSKHLVLPLLAQYWLLQVHNVHVF
;
A
#
# COMPACT_ATOMS: atom_id res chain seq x y z
N MET A 1 4.11 23.50 -24.76
CA MET A 1 3.17 22.63 -24.02
C MET A 1 1.74 23.17 -24.08
N GLU A 2 1.49 24.39 -23.62
CA GLU A 2 0.15 25.01 -23.64
C GLU A 2 -0.51 25.02 -25.03
N SER A 3 0.24 25.30 -26.09
CA SER A 3 -0.28 25.22 -27.47
C SER A 3 -0.73 23.81 -27.88
N ALA A 4 -0.04 22.76 -27.41
CA ALA A 4 -0.37 21.37 -27.71
C ALA A 4 -1.58 20.88 -26.91
N LEU A 5 -1.72 21.34 -25.66
CA LEU A 5 -2.90 21.06 -24.82
C LEU A 5 -4.13 21.79 -25.37
N ALA A 6 -3.98 23.05 -25.81
CA ALA A 6 -5.04 23.80 -26.48
C ALA A 6 -5.47 23.13 -27.79
N SER A 7 -4.51 22.68 -28.62
CA SER A 7 -4.84 21.97 -29.86
C SER A 7 -5.57 20.66 -29.60
N ALA A 8 -5.17 19.90 -28.56
CA ALA A 8 -5.85 18.66 -28.17
C ALA A 8 -7.27 18.94 -27.65
N THR A 9 -7.47 20.05 -26.93
CA THR A 9 -8.78 20.45 -26.41
C THR A 9 -9.77 20.77 -27.52
N ALA A 10 -9.31 21.37 -28.62
CA ALA A 10 -10.13 21.71 -29.79
C ALA A 10 -10.58 20.50 -30.64
N ILE A 11 -10.02 19.31 -30.41
CA ILE A 11 -10.42 18.09 -31.13
C ILE A 11 -11.82 17.67 -30.67
N GLY A 12 -12.76 17.61 -31.61
CA GLY A 12 -14.13 17.17 -31.38
C GLY A 12 -14.29 15.65 -31.32
N ASP A 13 -13.46 14.89 -32.06
CA ASP A 13 -13.48 13.42 -32.01
C ASP A 13 -12.78 12.89 -30.76
N GLN A 14 -13.52 12.16 -29.92
CA GLN A 14 -13.01 11.70 -28.62
C GLN A 14 -11.83 10.72 -28.76
N ARG A 15 -11.82 9.86 -29.78
CA ARG A 15 -10.75 8.87 -29.98
C ARG A 15 -9.46 9.56 -30.39
N GLN A 16 -9.51 10.47 -31.36
CA GLN A 16 -8.37 11.27 -31.79
C GLN A 16 -7.86 12.16 -30.66
N LYS A 17 -8.76 12.73 -29.85
CA LYS A 17 -8.42 13.53 -28.67
C LYS A 17 -7.60 12.73 -27.66
N ILE A 18 -8.03 11.51 -27.35
CA ILE A 18 -7.31 10.62 -26.42
C ILE A 18 -5.94 10.24 -26.97
N GLU A 19 -5.84 9.88 -28.25
CA GLU A 19 -4.54 9.56 -28.87
C GLU A 19 -3.58 10.74 -28.86
N GLN A 20 -4.07 11.96 -29.15
CA GLN A 20 -3.22 13.15 -29.08
C GLN A 20 -2.73 13.42 -27.66
N TYR A 21 -3.58 13.26 -26.65
CA TYR A 21 -3.16 13.40 -25.26
C TYR A 21 -2.18 12.32 -24.82
N LYS A 22 -2.29 11.09 -25.33
CA LYS A 22 -1.30 10.03 -25.08
C LYS A 22 0.09 10.40 -25.60
N LEU A 23 0.17 10.99 -26.80
CA LEU A 23 1.43 11.47 -27.36
C LEU A 23 2.03 12.61 -26.53
N ILE A 24 1.18 13.51 -26.02
CA ILE A 24 1.62 14.56 -25.11
C ILE A 24 2.14 13.94 -23.81
N LEU A 25 1.38 13.03 -23.20
CA LEU A 25 1.78 12.34 -21.97
C LEU A 25 3.12 11.61 -22.11
N SER A 26 3.35 10.89 -23.21
CA SER A 26 4.62 10.20 -23.45
C SER A 26 5.79 11.18 -23.58
N SER A 27 5.58 12.34 -24.22
CA SER A 27 6.60 13.40 -24.29
C SER A 27 6.92 14.00 -22.92
N VAL A 28 5.90 14.17 -22.07
CA VAL A 28 6.03 14.70 -20.71
C VAL A 28 6.81 13.75 -19.81
N LEU A 29 6.49 12.46 -19.86
CA LEU A 29 7.18 11.44 -19.05
C LEU A 29 8.61 11.16 -19.51
N SER A 30 8.94 11.52 -20.75
CA SER A 30 10.30 11.41 -21.30
C SER A 30 11.15 12.66 -21.02
N SER A 31 10.53 13.75 -20.56
CA SER A 31 11.20 15.00 -20.23
C SER A 31 11.63 15.02 -18.76
N PRO A 32 12.85 15.48 -18.42
CA PRO A 32 13.24 15.69 -17.02
C PRO A 32 12.54 16.90 -16.38
N ASP A 33 11.77 17.67 -17.15
CA ASP A 33 11.07 18.86 -16.68
C ASP A 33 9.79 18.51 -15.90
N ILE A 34 9.91 18.47 -14.58
CA ILE A 34 8.81 18.30 -13.62
C ILE A 34 7.69 19.32 -13.86
N GLY A 35 8.02 20.53 -14.32
CA GLY A 35 7.05 21.58 -14.61
C GLY A 35 6.06 21.19 -15.69
N GLN A 36 6.48 20.39 -16.69
CA GLN A 36 5.59 19.88 -17.71
C GLN A 36 4.60 18.86 -17.13
N ALA A 37 5.06 17.96 -16.28
CA ALA A 37 4.19 16.98 -15.62
C ALA A 37 3.12 17.67 -14.77
N LYS A 38 3.49 18.70 -14.00
CA LYS A 38 2.55 19.50 -13.21
C LYS A 38 1.50 20.20 -14.07
N ARG A 39 1.92 20.86 -15.16
CA ARG A 39 0.99 21.52 -16.11
C ARG A 39 0.04 20.53 -16.79
N PHE A 40 0.52 19.33 -17.12
CA PHE A 40 -0.33 18.28 -17.66
C PHE A 40 -1.41 17.86 -16.66
N ILE A 41 -1.04 17.67 -15.39
CA ILE A 41 -1.99 17.36 -14.30
C ILE A 41 -3.03 18.46 -14.16
N ASP A 42 -2.61 19.73 -14.07
CA ASP A 42 -3.51 20.88 -13.94
C ASP A 42 -4.55 20.91 -15.08
N HIS A 43 -4.09 20.68 -16.31
CA HIS A 43 -4.96 20.60 -17.48
C HIS A 43 -5.94 19.42 -17.40
N MET A 44 -5.49 18.24 -16.94
CA MET A 44 -6.35 17.05 -16.83
C MET A 44 -7.42 17.18 -15.74
N VAL A 45 -7.16 17.90 -14.65
CA VAL A 45 -8.13 18.11 -13.57
C VAL A 45 -9.07 19.30 -13.81
N SER A 46 -8.77 20.12 -14.83
CA SER A 46 -9.62 21.23 -15.26
C SER A 46 -10.98 20.76 -15.81
N ASP A 47 -11.92 21.69 -15.95
CA ASP A 47 -13.23 21.42 -16.55
C ASP A 47 -13.21 21.45 -18.09
N ASP A 48 -12.09 21.84 -18.70
CA ASP A 48 -11.91 21.88 -20.16
C ASP A 48 -11.79 20.48 -20.77
N VAL A 49 -11.45 19.48 -19.95
CA VAL A 49 -11.25 18.10 -20.38
C VAL A 49 -12.44 17.24 -19.91
N PRO A 50 -13.12 16.52 -20.83
CA PRO A 50 -14.19 15.61 -20.45
C PRO A 50 -13.70 14.55 -19.45
N LEU A 51 -14.49 14.32 -18.39
CA LEU A 51 -14.10 13.45 -17.27
C LEU A 51 -13.61 12.06 -17.69
N VAL A 52 -14.24 11.47 -18.71
CA VAL A 52 -13.85 10.15 -19.25
C VAL A 52 -12.41 10.17 -19.78
N VAL A 53 -12.03 11.25 -20.47
CA VAL A 53 -10.69 11.44 -21.03
C VAL A 53 -9.69 11.68 -19.90
N SER A 54 -10.03 12.54 -18.93
CA SER A 54 -9.19 12.80 -17.75
C SER A 54 -8.90 11.53 -16.95
N ARG A 55 -9.92 10.72 -16.66
CA ARG A 55 -9.76 9.44 -15.92
C ARG A 55 -8.79 8.50 -16.63
N GLN A 56 -8.97 8.31 -17.93
CA GLN A 56 -8.12 7.42 -18.72
C GLN A 56 -6.66 7.90 -18.75
N LEU A 57 -6.45 9.20 -18.97
CA LEU A 57 -5.11 9.78 -19.06
C LEU A 57 -4.40 9.82 -17.71
N LEU A 58 -5.09 10.20 -16.63
CA LEU A 58 -4.53 10.19 -15.28
C LEU A 58 -4.23 8.77 -14.80
N GLN A 59 -5.01 7.77 -15.21
CA GLN A 59 -4.71 6.36 -14.93
C GLN A 59 -3.44 5.91 -15.65
N MET A 60 -3.29 6.21 -16.94
CA MET A 60 -2.05 5.91 -17.68
C MET A 60 -0.85 6.64 -17.09
N PHE A 61 -1.02 7.93 -16.73
CA PHE A 61 0.01 8.71 -16.05
C PHE A 61 0.44 8.03 -14.73
N ALA A 62 -0.49 7.60 -13.88
CA ALA A 62 -0.18 6.90 -12.64
C ALA A 62 0.54 5.55 -12.89
N GLN A 63 0.14 4.81 -13.93
CA GLN A 63 0.79 3.55 -14.32
C GLN A 63 2.21 3.75 -14.87
N GLU A 64 2.48 4.87 -15.54
CA GLU A 64 3.80 5.15 -16.13
C GLU A 64 4.68 6.06 -15.26
N LEU A 65 4.20 6.45 -14.08
CA LEU A 65 4.91 7.32 -13.14
C LEU A 65 6.34 6.85 -12.79
N GLY A 66 6.57 5.53 -12.81
CA GLY A 66 7.89 4.93 -12.52
C GLY A 66 8.93 5.10 -13.63
N ARG A 67 8.60 5.79 -14.74
CA ARG A 67 9.60 6.20 -15.75
C ARG A 67 10.40 7.43 -15.33
N LEU A 68 9.85 8.22 -14.40
CA LEU A 68 10.52 9.40 -13.87
C LEU A 68 11.60 8.98 -12.86
N GLU A 69 12.57 9.86 -12.64
CA GLU A 69 13.51 9.71 -11.53
C GLU A 69 12.76 9.68 -10.19
N VAL A 70 13.26 8.93 -9.21
CA VAL A 70 12.62 8.69 -7.91
C VAL A 70 12.14 9.96 -7.20
N ASP A 71 12.95 11.03 -7.18
CA ASP A 71 12.56 12.27 -6.52
C ASP A 71 11.52 13.07 -7.31
N ALA A 72 11.66 13.12 -8.64
CA ALA A 72 10.64 13.68 -9.52
C ALA A 72 9.31 12.90 -9.41
N GLN A 73 9.37 11.58 -9.31
CA GLN A 73 8.23 10.70 -9.13
C GLN A 73 7.44 11.07 -7.86
N LYS A 74 8.13 11.25 -6.72
CA LYS A 74 7.49 11.66 -5.46
C LYS A 74 6.85 13.04 -5.59
N GLU A 75 7.60 14.01 -6.11
CA GLU A 75 7.13 15.39 -6.19
C GLU A 75 5.89 15.51 -7.07
N VAL A 76 5.91 14.89 -8.26
CA VAL A 76 4.79 14.92 -9.19
C VAL A 76 3.59 14.15 -8.64
N ALA A 77 3.79 13.01 -7.98
CA ALA A 77 2.69 12.25 -7.39
C ALA A 77 1.99 13.00 -6.25
N HIS A 78 2.74 13.64 -5.35
CA HIS A 78 2.17 14.49 -4.29
C HIS A 78 1.43 15.69 -4.87
N TYR A 79 1.99 16.30 -5.91
CA TYR A 79 1.31 17.36 -6.65
C TYR A 79 -0.02 16.86 -7.25
N ALA A 80 -0.01 15.70 -7.92
CA ALA A 80 -1.21 15.09 -8.49
C ALA A 80 -2.29 14.84 -7.43
N LEU A 81 -1.93 14.26 -6.29
CA LEU A 81 -2.88 14.03 -5.19
C LEU A 81 -3.49 15.35 -4.68
N THR A 82 -2.67 16.39 -4.58
CA THR A 82 -3.12 17.73 -4.14
C THR A 82 -4.11 18.34 -5.14
N GLN A 83 -3.81 18.27 -6.44
CA GLN A 83 -4.68 18.83 -7.48
C GLN A 83 -5.96 18.02 -7.69
N ILE A 84 -5.93 16.70 -7.46
CA ILE A 84 -7.09 15.83 -7.57
C ILE A 84 -8.02 15.96 -6.35
N GLN A 85 -7.49 16.36 -5.18
CA GLN A 85 -8.23 16.39 -3.91
C GLN A 85 -9.61 17.07 -3.96
N PRO A 86 -9.80 18.24 -4.62
CA PRO A 86 -11.11 18.89 -4.71
C PRO A 86 -12.17 18.05 -5.43
N ARG A 87 -11.74 17.12 -6.30
CA ARG A 87 -12.60 16.25 -7.12
C ARG A 87 -12.34 14.76 -6.83
N VAL A 88 -11.84 14.43 -5.64
CA VAL A 88 -11.35 13.07 -5.30
C VAL A 88 -12.37 11.96 -5.60
N VAL A 89 -13.65 12.19 -5.34
CA VAL A 89 -14.75 11.25 -5.62
C VAL A 89 -14.84 10.89 -7.11
N SER A 90 -14.44 11.82 -7.99
CA SER A 90 -14.42 11.58 -9.44
C SER A 90 -13.20 10.77 -9.89
N PHE A 91 -12.15 10.67 -9.07
CA PHE A 91 -10.85 10.12 -9.44
C PHE A 91 -10.33 9.08 -8.44
N GLU A 92 -11.22 8.38 -7.72
CA GLU A 92 -10.84 7.43 -6.66
C GLU A 92 -9.85 6.35 -7.14
N GLU A 93 -10.06 5.80 -8.35
CA GLU A 93 -9.18 4.78 -8.91
C GLU A 93 -7.77 5.32 -9.19
N GLN A 94 -7.67 6.53 -9.75
CA GLN A 94 -6.38 7.17 -10.04
C GLN A 94 -5.64 7.49 -8.73
N VAL A 95 -6.36 7.99 -7.72
CA VAL A 95 -5.80 8.27 -6.39
C VAL A 95 -5.28 7.00 -5.72
N LEU A 96 -6.02 5.90 -5.82
CA LEU A 96 -5.61 4.60 -5.30
C LEU A 96 -4.28 4.15 -5.92
N ILE A 97 -4.17 4.17 -7.26
CA ILE A 97 -2.96 3.76 -7.97
C ILE A 97 -1.77 4.64 -7.59
N ILE A 98 -1.96 5.96 -7.53
CA ILE A 98 -0.89 6.91 -7.16
C ILE A 98 -0.41 6.64 -5.72
N ARG A 99 -1.34 6.45 -4.77
CA ARG A 99 -0.99 6.15 -3.36
C ARG A 99 -0.28 4.82 -3.21
N GLU A 100 -0.70 3.77 -3.91
CA GLU A 100 -0.01 2.47 -3.89
C GLU A 100 1.42 2.59 -4.41
N LYS A 101 1.64 3.29 -5.54
CA LYS A 101 2.99 3.50 -6.06
C LYS A 101 3.88 4.34 -5.15
N LEU A 102 3.33 5.40 -4.55
CA LEU A 102 4.08 6.19 -3.57
C LEU A 102 4.45 5.35 -2.34
N ALA A 103 3.55 4.48 -1.88
CA ALA A 103 3.83 3.60 -0.77
C ALA A 103 4.94 2.60 -1.09
N GLU A 104 4.92 1.96 -2.26
CA GLU A 104 5.99 1.06 -2.74
C GLU A 104 7.34 1.77 -2.80
N LEU A 105 7.35 3.02 -3.29
CA LEU A 105 8.56 3.83 -3.37
C LEU A 105 9.12 4.15 -1.98
N TYR A 106 8.28 4.62 -1.05
CA TYR A 106 8.70 4.88 0.33
C TYR A 106 9.13 3.60 1.05
N GLU A 107 8.50 2.47 0.77
CA GLU A 107 8.90 1.17 1.31
C GLU A 107 10.30 0.77 0.82
N SER A 108 10.60 1.00 -0.47
CA SER A 108 11.93 0.70 -1.02
C SER A 108 13.06 1.57 -0.44
N GLU A 109 12.71 2.73 0.12
CA GLU A 109 13.62 3.65 0.82
C GLU A 109 13.62 3.45 2.33
N GLU A 110 12.97 2.39 2.83
CA GLU A 110 12.80 2.10 4.26
C GLU A 110 12.14 3.25 5.05
N GLN A 111 11.35 4.09 4.37
CA GLN A 111 10.55 5.15 5.00
C GLN A 111 9.17 4.60 5.38
N TRP A 112 9.15 3.69 6.36
CA TRP A 112 8.00 2.86 6.69
C TRP A 112 6.76 3.65 7.08
N SER A 113 6.90 4.64 7.97
CA SER A 113 5.79 5.51 8.39
C SER A 113 5.16 6.27 7.21
N LYS A 114 5.97 6.77 6.27
CA LYS A 114 5.44 7.49 5.09
C LYS A 114 4.72 6.53 4.15
N ALA A 115 5.25 5.33 3.93
CA ALA A 115 4.57 4.29 3.16
C ALA A 115 3.21 3.94 3.78
N ALA A 116 3.17 3.78 5.10
CA ALA A 116 1.94 3.51 5.85
C ALA A 116 0.93 4.66 5.71
N GLN A 117 1.38 5.92 5.81
CA GLN A 117 0.54 7.10 5.61
C GLN A 117 -0.07 7.16 4.20
N MET A 118 0.70 6.83 3.16
CA MET A 118 0.19 6.80 1.78
C MET A 118 -0.96 5.81 1.63
N LEU A 119 -0.78 4.58 2.12
CA LEU A 119 -1.81 3.53 2.08
C LEU A 119 -3.01 3.84 2.99
N SER A 120 -2.78 4.46 4.15
CA SER A 120 -3.85 4.78 5.11
C SER A 120 -4.86 5.82 4.59
N GLY A 121 -4.45 6.65 3.63
CA GLY A 121 -5.34 7.62 2.99
C GLY A 121 -6.14 7.05 1.82
N ILE A 122 -6.08 5.75 1.55
CA ILE A 122 -7.00 5.06 0.64
C ILE A 122 -8.30 4.84 1.38
N ASP A 123 -9.42 5.29 0.79
CA ASP A 123 -10.75 4.99 1.32
C ASP A 123 -11.12 3.53 1.03
N LEU A 124 -10.89 2.66 2.01
CA LEU A 124 -11.19 1.23 1.91
C LEU A 124 -12.70 0.94 1.97
N ASP A 125 -13.52 1.92 2.36
CA ASP A 125 -14.97 1.77 2.50
C ASP A 125 -15.75 2.58 1.46
N SER A 126 -15.07 2.99 0.38
CA SER A 126 -15.70 3.75 -0.70
C SER A 126 -16.92 3.00 -1.25
N GLY A 127 -18.07 3.66 -1.26
CA GLY A 127 -19.34 3.08 -1.74
C GLY A 127 -19.40 2.92 -3.26
N ILE A 128 -18.45 3.51 -4.00
CA ILE A 128 -18.40 3.48 -5.46
C ILE A 128 -17.74 2.19 -5.96
N ARG A 129 -16.77 1.65 -5.22
CA ARG A 129 -16.07 0.40 -5.55
C ARG A 129 -16.29 -0.62 -4.45
N VAL A 130 -16.99 -1.71 -4.79
CA VAL A 130 -17.03 -2.89 -3.91
C VAL A 130 -15.62 -3.50 -3.89
N LEU A 131 -14.84 -3.13 -2.87
CA LEU A 131 -13.56 -3.77 -2.57
C LEU A 131 -13.82 -5.07 -1.83
N ASP A 132 -13.20 -6.15 -2.30
CA ASP A 132 -13.30 -7.45 -1.64
C ASP A 132 -12.69 -7.40 -0.23
N ASP A 133 -13.29 -8.11 0.71
CA ASP A 133 -12.84 -8.15 2.11
C ASP A 133 -11.38 -8.63 2.23
N THR A 134 -10.93 -9.48 1.30
CA THR A 134 -9.53 -9.94 1.24
C THR A 134 -8.58 -8.79 0.89
N TYR A 135 -8.97 -7.90 -0.04
CA TYR A 135 -8.17 -6.74 -0.40
C TYR A 135 -8.08 -5.76 0.79
N LYS A 136 -9.21 -5.47 1.43
CA LYS A 136 -9.25 -4.61 2.62
C LYS A 136 -8.39 -5.17 3.75
N LEU A 137 -8.50 -6.47 4.03
CA LEU A 137 -7.69 -7.16 5.04
C LEU A 137 -6.20 -7.06 4.71
N SER A 138 -5.82 -7.34 3.46
CA SER A 138 -4.44 -7.25 2.98
C SER A 138 -3.86 -5.86 3.19
N LYS A 139 -4.60 -4.80 2.85
CA LYS A 139 -4.15 -3.42 3.08
C LYS A 139 -4.04 -3.06 4.56
N CYS A 140 -5.01 -3.41 5.39
CA CYS A 140 -4.95 -3.16 6.83
C CYS A 140 -3.74 -3.85 7.48
N VAL A 141 -3.51 -5.13 7.16
CA VAL A 141 -2.34 -5.88 7.66
C VAL A 141 -1.04 -5.25 7.16
N LYS A 142 -0.97 -4.87 5.88
CA LYS A 142 0.21 -4.20 5.32
C LYS A 142 0.51 -2.87 6.02
N ILE A 143 -0.48 -2.03 6.23
CA ILE A 143 -0.34 -0.75 6.94
C ILE A 143 0.16 -0.97 8.37
N ALA A 144 -0.42 -1.94 9.09
CA ALA A 144 0.02 -2.27 10.44
C ALA A 144 1.47 -2.76 10.47
N CYS A 145 1.86 -3.63 9.54
CA CYS A 145 3.24 -4.08 9.40
C CYS A 145 4.21 -2.93 9.10
N LEU A 146 3.85 -1.96 8.26
CA LEU A 146 4.69 -0.81 7.97
C LEU A 146 4.91 0.06 9.22
N TYR A 147 3.87 0.35 9.99
CA TYR A 147 4.01 1.09 11.26
C TYR A 147 4.88 0.34 12.28
N LEU A 148 4.80 -1.00 12.31
CA LEU A 148 5.64 -1.82 13.18
C LEU A 148 7.13 -1.75 12.85
N GLU A 149 7.52 -1.47 11.61
CA GLU A 149 8.94 -1.34 11.25
C GLU A 149 9.59 -0.06 11.81
N ASP A 150 8.77 0.93 12.20
CA ASP A 150 9.17 2.16 12.91
C ASP A 150 8.78 2.12 14.41
N ASP A 151 8.52 0.94 14.97
CA ASP A 151 8.09 0.72 16.36
C ASP A 151 6.80 1.49 16.77
N ASP A 152 6.00 1.94 15.81
CA ASP A 152 4.74 2.66 16.03
C ASP A 152 3.58 1.67 16.29
N ALA A 153 3.62 1.07 17.48
CA ALA A 153 2.61 0.12 17.90
C ALA A 153 1.21 0.73 18.04
N ILE A 154 1.09 2.05 18.21
CA ILE A 154 -0.19 2.75 18.40
C ILE A 154 -0.94 2.79 17.06
N ASN A 155 -0.29 3.29 16.01
CA ASN A 155 -0.90 3.33 14.69
C ASN A 155 -1.06 1.91 14.11
N ALA A 156 -0.11 1.01 14.36
CA ALA A 156 -0.25 -0.39 13.94
C ALA A 156 -1.48 -1.08 14.55
N GLU A 157 -1.74 -0.86 15.85
CA GLU A 157 -2.91 -1.43 16.54
C GLU A 157 -4.24 -0.90 15.98
N ALA A 158 -4.30 0.37 15.58
CA ALA A 158 -5.51 0.93 14.98
C ALA A 158 -5.91 0.17 13.69
N PHE A 159 -4.95 -0.18 12.84
CA PHE A 159 -5.21 -0.90 11.59
C PHE A 159 -5.40 -2.41 11.78
N ILE A 160 -4.69 -3.03 12.73
CA ILE A 160 -4.90 -4.47 13.01
C ILE A 160 -6.29 -4.72 13.62
N ASN A 161 -6.81 -3.79 14.42
CA ASN A 161 -8.15 -3.92 14.97
C ASN A 161 -9.22 -3.81 13.86
N LYS A 162 -9.02 -2.93 12.87
CA LYS A 162 -9.86 -2.88 11.66
C LYS A 162 -9.81 -4.20 10.88
N ALA A 163 -8.62 -4.76 10.71
CA ALA A 163 -8.44 -6.06 10.05
C ALA A 163 -9.19 -7.20 10.76
N SER A 164 -9.31 -7.16 12.09
CA SER A 164 -9.94 -8.23 12.87
C SER A 164 -11.40 -8.50 12.46
N PHE A 165 -12.15 -7.46 12.06
CA PHE A 165 -13.54 -7.57 11.64
C PHE A 165 -13.69 -8.29 10.28
N LEU A 166 -12.67 -8.22 9.43
CA LEU A 166 -12.66 -8.79 8.08
C LEU A 166 -12.29 -10.28 8.08
N LEU A 167 -11.63 -10.77 9.14
CA LEU A 167 -11.17 -12.17 9.24
C LEU A 167 -12.29 -13.20 9.19
N VAL A 168 -13.51 -12.81 9.59
CA VAL A 168 -14.69 -13.70 9.56
C VAL A 168 -15.00 -14.12 8.12
N ASN A 169 -14.77 -13.22 7.16
CA ASN A 169 -15.12 -13.41 5.76
C ASN A 169 -13.95 -13.95 4.91
N THR A 170 -12.73 -13.91 5.42
CA THR A 170 -11.49 -14.28 4.68
C THR A 170 -10.83 -15.56 5.20
N SER A 171 -11.60 -16.46 5.82
CA SER A 171 -11.09 -17.68 6.47
C SER A 171 -10.30 -18.61 5.53
N GLN A 172 -10.58 -18.55 4.23
CA GLN A 172 -9.92 -19.34 3.19
C GLN A 172 -8.47 -18.87 2.88
N HIS A 173 -8.09 -17.64 3.26
CA HIS A 173 -6.78 -17.07 2.98
C HIS A 173 -5.77 -17.30 4.11
N GLU A 174 -5.28 -18.54 4.22
CA GLU A 174 -4.41 -18.98 5.32
C GLU A 174 -3.13 -18.14 5.49
N VAL A 175 -2.50 -17.72 4.38
CA VAL A 175 -1.27 -16.90 4.42
C VAL A 175 -1.56 -15.51 5.01
N LEU A 176 -2.64 -14.87 4.57
CA LEU A 176 -3.01 -13.54 5.06
C LEU A 176 -3.46 -13.59 6.52
N ASN A 177 -4.19 -14.63 6.90
CA ASN A 177 -4.55 -14.90 8.29
C ASN A 177 -3.31 -15.11 9.17
N LEU A 178 -2.27 -15.79 8.65
CA LEU A 178 -1.00 -15.94 9.36
C LEU A 178 -0.28 -14.61 9.52
N GLN A 179 -0.19 -13.79 8.46
CA GLN A 179 0.41 -12.45 8.51
C GLN A 179 -0.28 -11.55 9.54
N TYR A 180 -1.62 -11.56 9.56
CA TYR A 180 -2.41 -10.87 10.59
C TYR A 180 -2.00 -11.32 11.99
N LYS A 181 -1.96 -12.63 12.26
CA LYS A 181 -1.67 -13.17 13.60
C LYS A 181 -0.25 -12.82 14.05
N VAL A 182 0.72 -12.91 13.16
CA VAL A 182 2.12 -12.51 13.43
C VAL A 182 2.21 -11.02 13.71
N CYS A 183 1.57 -10.18 12.89
CA CYS A 183 1.51 -8.73 13.10
C CYS A 183 0.90 -8.38 14.47
N TYR A 184 -0.23 -9.01 14.82
CA TYR A 184 -0.89 -8.79 16.10
C TYR A 184 -0.02 -9.21 17.29
N ALA A 185 0.67 -10.35 17.21
CA ALA A 185 1.60 -10.78 18.25
C ALA A 185 2.76 -9.78 18.43
N ARG A 186 3.33 -9.25 17.33
CA ARG A 186 4.37 -8.21 17.37
C ARG A 186 3.89 -6.93 18.05
N ILE A 187 2.68 -6.48 17.76
CA ILE A 187 2.07 -5.29 18.39
C ILE A 187 1.99 -5.49 19.92
N LEU A 188 1.50 -6.65 20.37
CA LEU A 188 1.40 -6.97 21.79
C LEU A 188 2.77 -6.97 22.48
N ASP A 189 3.79 -7.49 21.80
CA ASP A 189 5.17 -7.54 22.30
C ASP A 189 5.76 -6.13 22.47
N LEU A 190 5.62 -5.25 21.46
CA LEU A 190 6.02 -3.84 21.55
C LEU A 190 5.26 -3.09 22.66
N LYS A 191 3.99 -3.41 22.87
CA LYS A 191 3.17 -2.88 23.97
C LYS A 191 3.48 -3.50 25.34
N ARG A 192 4.50 -4.36 25.43
CA ARG A 192 4.94 -5.04 26.66
C ARG A 192 3.90 -5.99 27.26
N LYS A 193 2.94 -6.46 26.45
CA LYS A 193 1.95 -7.48 26.83
C LYS A 193 2.50 -8.88 26.59
N PHE A 194 3.63 -9.20 27.24
CA PHE A 194 4.45 -10.38 26.92
C PHE A 194 3.69 -11.71 27.04
N LEU A 195 2.82 -11.85 28.04
CA LEU A 195 2.04 -13.08 28.23
C LEU A 195 1.06 -13.29 27.06
N GLU A 196 0.34 -12.25 26.67
CA GLU A 196 -0.59 -12.29 25.54
C GLU A 196 0.16 -12.57 24.23
N ALA A 197 1.30 -11.90 24.02
CA ALA A 197 2.16 -12.11 22.85
C ALA A 197 2.67 -13.57 22.79
N ALA A 198 3.17 -14.11 23.91
CA ALA A 198 3.67 -15.47 24.01
C ALA A 198 2.60 -16.51 23.67
N LEU A 199 1.37 -16.34 24.18
CA LEU A 199 0.24 -17.22 23.84
C LEU A 199 -0.06 -17.17 22.33
N ARG A 200 -0.05 -16.00 21.71
CA ARG A 200 -0.26 -15.86 20.25
C ARG A 200 0.85 -16.50 19.44
N TYR A 201 2.11 -16.32 19.83
CA TYR A 201 3.24 -16.99 19.18
C TYR A 201 3.17 -18.51 19.33
N TYR A 202 2.75 -19.00 20.49
CA TYR A 202 2.50 -20.42 20.71
C TYR A 202 1.43 -20.95 19.75
N ASP A 203 0.27 -20.30 19.67
CA ASP A 203 -0.81 -20.68 18.75
C ASP A 203 -0.30 -20.75 17.30
N ILE A 204 0.47 -19.76 16.87
CA ILE A 204 1.07 -19.70 15.52
C ILE A 204 2.01 -20.89 15.29
N SER A 205 2.82 -21.26 16.29
CA SER A 205 3.75 -22.39 16.19
C SER A 205 3.07 -23.75 15.98
N GLN A 206 1.82 -23.88 16.43
CA GLN A 206 1.01 -25.10 16.26
C GLN A 206 0.34 -25.19 14.88
N MET A 207 0.35 -24.12 14.07
CA MET A 207 -0.32 -24.12 12.76
C MET A 207 0.48 -24.93 11.73
N ARG A 208 -0.21 -25.84 11.02
CA ARG A 208 0.40 -26.76 10.04
C ARG A 208 1.10 -26.02 8.89
N ASN A 209 0.51 -24.91 8.42
CA ASN A 209 1.03 -24.06 7.34
C ASN A 209 2.12 -23.08 7.80
N ALA A 210 2.27 -22.87 9.11
CA ALA A 210 3.37 -22.09 9.63
C ALA A 210 4.70 -22.77 9.28
N LYS A 211 4.84 -24.10 9.28
CA LYS A 211 6.15 -24.73 9.08
C LYS A 211 6.90 -24.36 7.77
N LEU A 212 6.20 -24.08 6.67
CA LEU A 212 6.82 -23.70 5.38
C LEU A 212 7.09 -22.19 5.29
N GLU A 213 6.07 -21.36 5.60
CA GLU A 213 6.16 -19.90 5.51
C GLU A 213 6.78 -19.23 6.74
N MET A 214 6.78 -19.90 7.89
CA MET A 214 7.46 -19.46 9.10
C MET A 214 8.97 -19.40 8.88
N ARG A 215 9.59 -20.07 7.91
CA ARG A 215 11.02 -19.80 7.56
C ARG A 215 11.22 -18.44 6.88
N ARG A 216 10.19 -17.92 6.20
CA ARG A 216 10.20 -16.62 5.52
C ARG A 216 9.77 -15.51 6.48
N LEU A 217 8.74 -15.77 7.28
CA LEU A 217 8.28 -14.91 8.37
C LEU A 217 9.27 -14.88 9.55
N MET A 218 9.99 -15.97 9.86
CA MET A 218 11.08 -15.97 10.85
C MET A 218 12.22 -15.07 10.39
N ARG A 219 12.52 -14.95 9.09
CA ARG A 219 13.50 -13.94 8.64
C ARG A 219 13.04 -12.50 8.93
N MET A 220 11.73 -12.22 8.90
CA MET A 220 11.19 -10.92 9.33
C MET A 220 11.18 -10.75 10.86
N LEU A 221 10.89 -11.82 11.62
CA LEU A 221 10.87 -11.79 13.09
C LEU A 221 12.28 -11.71 13.72
N TRP A 222 13.33 -12.07 12.98
CA TRP A 222 14.69 -12.22 13.53
C TRP A 222 15.63 -11.04 13.23
N SER A 223 15.24 -10.07 12.39
CA SER A 223 16.14 -8.99 11.96
C SER A 223 16.18 -7.77 12.89
N LYS A 224 15.15 -7.53 13.73
CA LYS A 224 15.09 -6.34 14.61
C LYS A 224 14.46 -6.70 15.97
N HIS A 225 15.32 -6.78 16.99
CA HIS A 225 15.14 -6.98 18.44
C HIS A 225 13.71 -7.14 19.04
N LEU A 226 13.46 -8.25 19.79
CA LEU A 226 13.27 -8.25 21.26
C LEU A 226 13.07 -9.69 21.81
N VAL A 227 14.03 -10.15 22.61
CA VAL A 227 13.98 -11.02 23.83
C VAL A 227 13.19 -12.35 23.87
N LEU A 228 12.09 -12.56 23.14
CA LEU A 228 11.37 -13.84 23.12
C LEU A 228 11.85 -14.94 22.13
N PRO A 229 12.83 -14.74 21.22
CA PRO A 229 13.35 -15.84 20.40
C PRO A 229 14.02 -16.91 21.24
N LEU A 230 14.76 -16.56 22.29
CA LEU A 230 15.45 -17.54 23.13
C LEU A 230 14.47 -18.38 23.94
N LEU A 231 13.37 -17.82 24.45
CA LEU A 231 12.34 -18.59 25.16
C LEU A 231 11.51 -19.46 24.20
N ALA A 232 11.16 -18.94 23.02
CA ALA A 232 10.43 -19.70 22.01
C ALA A 232 11.29 -20.84 21.43
N GLN A 233 12.59 -20.62 21.20
CA GLN A 233 13.52 -21.62 20.70
C GLN A 233 13.90 -22.63 21.78
N TYR A 234 14.08 -22.20 23.04
CA TYR A 234 14.29 -23.10 24.18
C TYR A 234 13.07 -24.02 24.42
N TRP A 235 11.85 -23.51 24.24
CA TRP A 235 10.64 -24.32 24.30
C TRP A 235 10.43 -25.22 23.08
N LEU A 236 10.71 -24.75 21.86
CA LEU A 236 10.68 -25.59 20.65
C LEU A 236 11.68 -26.75 20.70
N LEU A 237 12.86 -26.52 21.30
CA LEU A 237 13.86 -27.55 21.58
C LEU A 237 13.39 -28.55 22.64
N GLN A 238 12.61 -28.12 23.65
CA GLN A 238 12.01 -29.04 24.64
C GLN A 238 10.89 -29.89 24.05
N VAL A 239 10.05 -29.35 23.16
CA VAL A 239 8.98 -30.13 22.51
C VAL A 239 9.53 -31.23 21.58
N HIS A 240 10.75 -31.10 21.07
CA HIS A 240 11.43 -32.19 20.34
C HIS A 240 12.02 -33.30 21.24
N ASN A 241 12.04 -33.13 22.57
CA ASN A 241 12.67 -34.07 23.52
C ASN A 241 11.68 -34.84 24.41
N VAL A 242 10.36 -34.75 24.19
CA VAL A 242 9.34 -35.46 25.01
C VAL A 242 8.79 -36.74 24.34
N HIS A 243 9.47 -37.25 23.31
CA HIS A 243 9.16 -38.56 22.72
C HIS A 243 10.37 -39.51 22.70
N VAL A 244 11.07 -39.64 23.82
CA VAL A 244 11.82 -40.87 24.16
C VAL A 244 11.80 -41.00 25.67
N PHE A 245 10.81 -41.72 26.20
CA PHE A 245 10.91 -42.73 27.28
C PHE A 245 9.52 -43.30 27.54
#